data_AF-A0A8V5GZF9-F1
#
_entry.id   AF-A0A8V5GZF9-F1
#
_cell.length_a   1.000
_cell.length_b   1.000
_cell.length_c   1.000
_cell.angle_alpha   90.00
_cell.angle_beta   90.00
_cell.angle_gamma   90.00
#
_symmetry.space_group_name_H-M   'P 1'
#
loop_
_entity.id
_entity.type
_entity.pdbx_description
1 polymer ?
#
loop_
_entity_poly.entity_id
_entity_poly.type
_entity_poly.pdbx_seq_one_letter_code
_entity_poly.pdbx_strand_id
1 'polypeptide(L)'
;MKEDGFQPDPAPLHPKPPPRSSPPPLTQSLRSLSLGGGRWIPEAGNVKEELEELLEPPRLVITEQPKQRGMRFRYECEGRSAGSILGQSSTEASKTLPAIEVTIPEVTVTACLVWKDWPHRVHPHGLVGKDCSNGLCQVVLRPQSNPRHSFSNLGIQCVKKKEIEAAIERNPIPWEHQPPPCVDMNVVRICFQASYRDPAGHTRHMGPVLSEPIFDKKSTNTSELRICRMNKESGPCTGGEELYLLCDKVQKGTGNTGITLG
;
A
#
# COMPACT_ATOMS: atom_id res chain seq x y z
N MET A 1 -78.25 3.69 22.15
CA MET A 1 -78.27 2.35 22.80
C MET A 1 -77.03 1.61 22.30
N LYS A 2 -76.13 1.10 23.15
CA LYS A 2 -76.29 -0.05 24.10
C LYS A 2 -76.61 -1.36 23.34
N GLU A 3 -76.08 -2.56 23.62
CA GLU A 3 -75.01 -3.11 24.51
C GLU A 3 -74.91 -4.64 24.21
N ASP A 4 -73.93 -5.46 24.59
CA ASP A 4 -72.61 -5.29 25.26
C ASP A 4 -71.71 -6.53 24.94
N GLY A 5 -70.47 -6.57 25.45
CA GLY A 5 -69.85 -7.81 25.95
C GLY A 5 -68.61 -8.35 25.23
N PHE A 6 -67.42 -8.19 25.84
CA PHE A 6 -66.78 -9.25 26.65
C PHE A 6 -65.50 -8.72 27.38
N GLN A 7 -65.26 -9.14 28.63
CA GLN A 7 -64.03 -8.89 29.42
C GLN A 7 -63.31 -10.24 29.72
N PRO A 8 -62.22 -10.31 30.50
CA PRO A 8 -60.88 -9.82 30.20
C PRO A 8 -59.78 -10.92 30.32
N ASP A 9 -58.54 -10.46 30.31
CA ASP A 9 -57.23 -11.14 30.25
C ASP A 9 -56.86 -12.17 31.35
N PRO A 10 -56.02 -13.19 31.05
CA PRO A 10 -55.17 -13.89 32.02
C PRO A 10 -53.66 -13.62 31.80
N ALA A 11 -53.00 -13.02 32.80
CA ALA A 11 -51.59 -12.65 32.75
C ALA A 11 -50.62 -13.86 32.68
N PRO A 12 -49.54 -13.80 31.86
CA PRO A 12 -48.46 -14.79 31.88
C PRO A 12 -47.60 -14.71 33.14
N LEU A 13 -47.39 -15.86 33.81
CA LEU A 13 -46.56 -15.97 35.02
C LEU A 13 -45.06 -15.93 34.70
N HIS A 14 -44.33 -15.03 35.36
CA HIS A 14 -42.86 -15.02 35.34
C HIS A 14 -42.28 -16.22 36.13
N PRO A 15 -41.33 -17.00 35.57
CA PRO A 15 -40.58 -17.99 36.32
C PRO A 15 -39.59 -17.32 37.29
N LYS A 16 -39.46 -17.88 38.50
CA LYS A 16 -38.62 -17.35 39.60
C LYS A 16 -37.11 -17.47 39.31
N PRO A 17 -36.27 -16.55 39.83
CA PRO A 17 -34.82 -16.67 39.76
C PRO A 17 -34.28 -17.78 40.71
N PRO A 18 -33.10 -18.36 40.40
CA PRO A 18 -32.45 -19.35 41.26
C PRO A 18 -31.90 -18.74 42.57
N PRO A 19 -31.74 -19.55 43.64
CA PRO A 19 -31.26 -19.07 44.94
C PRO A 19 -29.78 -18.67 44.92
N ARG A 20 -29.45 -17.62 45.69
CA ARG A 20 -28.07 -17.17 45.92
C ARG A 20 -27.39 -18.09 46.95
N SER A 21 -26.21 -18.60 46.61
CA SER A 21 -25.30 -19.20 47.60
C SER A 21 -24.42 -18.12 48.23
N SER A 22 -24.27 -18.18 49.56
CA SER A 22 -23.39 -17.32 50.36
C SER A 22 -21.98 -17.91 50.48
N PRO A 23 -20.94 -17.08 50.69
CA PRO A 23 -19.56 -17.55 50.84
C PRO A 23 -19.28 -18.06 52.27
N PRO A 24 -18.43 -19.11 52.44
CA PRO A 24 -17.88 -19.49 53.75
C PRO A 24 -16.72 -18.55 54.18
N PRO A 25 -16.38 -18.51 55.49
CA PRO A 25 -15.59 -17.43 56.07
C PRO A 25 -14.06 -17.62 56.05
N LEU A 26 -13.34 -16.50 56.15
CA LEU A 26 -11.91 -16.44 56.45
C LEU A 26 -11.66 -16.66 57.96
N THR A 27 -10.99 -17.75 58.34
CA THR A 27 -10.27 -17.84 59.64
C THR A 27 -8.95 -18.62 59.52
N GLN A 28 -7.86 -17.90 59.77
CA GLN A 28 -6.54 -18.29 60.32
C GLN A 28 -6.12 -19.78 60.35
N SER A 29 -4.93 -20.07 59.83
CA SER A 29 -3.90 -20.78 60.62
C SER A 29 -2.48 -20.53 60.11
N LEU A 30 -1.58 -20.15 61.02
CA LEU A 30 -0.13 -20.05 60.81
C LEU A 30 0.56 -21.35 61.27
N ARG A 31 1.24 -22.05 60.35
CA ARG A 31 2.33 -23.05 60.51
C ARG A 31 2.53 -23.71 59.13
N SER A 32 3.72 -24.07 58.66
CA SER A 32 5.08 -23.95 59.21
C SER A 32 6.10 -24.04 58.07
N LEU A 33 7.29 -23.48 58.28
CA LEU A 33 8.41 -23.51 57.32
C LEU A 33 8.85 -24.95 56.97
N SER A 34 9.22 -25.16 55.70
CA SER A 34 10.25 -26.14 55.35
C SER A 34 11.13 -25.57 54.23
N LEU A 35 12.42 -25.41 54.54
CA LEU A 35 13.43 -24.87 53.64
C LEU A 35 13.90 -25.97 52.67
N GLY A 36 13.23 -26.08 51.53
CA GLY A 36 13.71 -26.86 50.37
C GLY A 36 14.62 -25.99 49.50
N GLY A 37 15.93 -26.16 49.62
CA GLY A 37 16.92 -25.38 48.85
C GLY A 37 16.92 -25.72 47.36
N GLY A 38 16.12 -25.01 46.57
CA GLY A 38 16.13 -25.03 45.10
C GLY A 38 16.41 -23.63 44.56
N ARG A 39 17.69 -23.29 44.38
CA ARG A 39 18.12 -21.99 43.83
C ARG A 39 17.83 -21.97 42.32
N TRP A 40 16.62 -21.57 41.95
CA TRP A 40 16.31 -21.14 40.59
C TRP A 40 17.11 -19.86 40.30
N ILE A 41 18.25 -20.03 39.65
CA ILE A 41 18.91 -18.94 38.92
C ILE A 41 18.12 -18.85 37.60
N PRO A 42 17.40 -17.76 37.31
CA PRO A 42 16.99 -17.52 35.92
C PRO A 42 18.29 -17.33 35.13
N GLU A 43 18.49 -18.12 34.07
CA GLU A 43 19.67 -17.95 33.23
C GLU A 43 19.76 -16.50 32.74
N ALA A 44 20.92 -15.88 32.91
CA ALA A 44 21.17 -14.50 32.51
C ALA A 44 21.41 -14.41 30.99
N GLY A 45 20.48 -14.99 30.22
CA GLY A 45 20.60 -15.28 28.80
C GLY A 45 19.25 -15.23 28.09
N ASN A 46 18.50 -14.13 28.26
CA ASN A 46 17.74 -13.53 27.14
C ASN A 46 17.29 -12.07 27.33
N VAL A 47 17.57 -11.43 28.47
CA VAL A 47 17.20 -10.03 28.76
C VAL A 47 17.75 -8.99 27.77
N LYS A 48 18.66 -9.38 26.86
CA LYS A 48 19.11 -8.54 25.75
C LYS A 48 18.21 -8.65 24.52
N GLU A 49 17.84 -9.86 24.10
CA GLU A 49 16.94 -10.05 22.96
C GLU A 49 15.55 -9.47 23.24
N GLU A 50 14.97 -9.75 24.41
CA GLU A 50 13.67 -9.17 24.81
C GLU A 50 13.71 -7.63 24.90
N LEU A 51 14.88 -7.04 25.18
CA LEU A 51 15.05 -5.59 25.25
C LEU A 51 15.33 -4.97 23.88
N GLU A 52 16.05 -5.67 23.00
CA GLU A 52 16.27 -5.26 21.59
C GLU A 52 14.97 -5.34 20.77
N GLU A 53 14.12 -6.34 20.99
CA GLU A 53 12.80 -6.45 20.34
C GLU A 53 11.84 -5.32 20.79
N LEU A 54 11.99 -4.83 22.03
CA LEU A 54 11.31 -3.63 22.54
C LEU A 54 11.94 -2.29 22.06
N LEU A 55 13.07 -2.34 21.36
CA LEU A 55 13.84 -1.19 20.88
C LEU A 55 13.94 -1.10 19.35
N GLU A 56 13.31 -1.99 18.59
CA GLU A 56 13.26 -1.85 17.13
C GLU A 56 12.69 -0.47 16.75
N PRO A 57 13.41 0.33 15.93
CA PRO A 57 12.91 1.62 15.48
C PRO A 57 11.65 1.41 14.63
N PRO A 58 10.74 2.40 14.54
CA PRO A 58 9.55 2.28 13.69
C PRO A 58 9.92 1.98 12.23
N ARG A 59 9.28 0.97 11.63
CA ARG A 59 9.53 0.56 10.23
C ARG A 59 8.26 0.67 9.41
N LEU A 60 8.41 1.24 8.21
CA LEU A 60 7.43 1.28 7.13
C LEU A 60 8.03 0.44 6.00
N VAL A 61 7.30 -0.56 5.52
CA VAL A 61 7.79 -1.49 4.49
C VAL A 61 6.72 -1.65 3.41
N ILE A 62 7.13 -1.64 2.15
CA ILE A 62 6.26 -2.00 1.03
C ILE A 62 6.25 -3.53 0.92
N THR A 63 5.11 -4.15 1.24
CA THR A 63 4.96 -5.63 1.21
C THR A 63 4.34 -6.15 -0.09
N GLU A 64 3.77 -5.25 -0.91
CA GLU A 64 3.45 -5.51 -2.32
C GLU A 64 3.80 -4.27 -3.13
N GLN A 65 4.86 -4.35 -3.94
CA GLN A 65 5.28 -3.26 -4.83
C GLN A 65 4.23 -3.00 -5.92
N PRO A 66 4.13 -1.79 -6.49
CA PRO A 66 3.26 -1.54 -7.62
C PRO A 66 3.80 -2.20 -8.89
N LYS A 67 2.90 -2.68 -9.75
CA LYS A 67 3.25 -3.26 -11.04
C LYS A 67 3.89 -2.21 -11.94
N GLN A 68 5.17 -2.41 -12.28
CA GLN A 68 5.95 -1.42 -13.00
C GLN A 68 5.38 -1.07 -14.38
N ARG A 69 4.78 -2.04 -15.10
CA ARG A 69 4.25 -1.85 -16.46
C ARG A 69 2.81 -2.35 -16.56
N GLY A 70 2.12 -1.91 -17.61
CA GLY A 70 0.72 -2.29 -17.88
C GLY A 70 -0.30 -1.21 -17.50
N MET A 71 0.03 -0.33 -16.55
CA MET A 71 -0.80 0.80 -16.15
C MET A 71 -0.68 1.96 -17.15
N ARG A 72 -1.78 2.66 -17.45
CA ARG A 72 -1.78 3.87 -18.29
C ARG A 72 -2.09 5.09 -17.43
N PHE A 73 -1.29 6.15 -17.56
CA PHE A 73 -1.60 7.43 -16.90
C PHE A 73 -2.72 8.17 -17.66
N ARG A 74 -3.53 8.94 -16.92
CA ARG A 74 -4.78 9.52 -17.45
C ARG A 74 -4.82 11.03 -17.27
N TYR A 75 -5.16 11.76 -18.32
CA TYR A 75 -5.43 13.19 -18.19
C TYR A 75 -6.77 13.43 -17.51
N GLU A 76 -6.88 14.52 -16.75
CA GLU A 76 -8.14 14.98 -16.13
C GLU A 76 -9.30 15.03 -17.13
N CYS A 77 -9.04 15.56 -18.32
CA CYS A 77 -10.02 15.70 -19.39
C CYS A 77 -10.46 14.37 -20.05
N GLU A 78 -9.96 13.21 -19.62
CA GLU A 78 -10.49 11.91 -20.08
C GLU A 78 -11.85 11.56 -19.45
N GLY A 79 -12.28 12.24 -18.37
CA GLY A 79 -13.62 12.13 -17.80
C GLY A 79 -13.99 10.75 -17.25
N ARG A 80 -12.99 9.89 -17.00
CA ARG A 80 -13.13 8.54 -16.44
C ARG A 80 -12.22 8.41 -15.22
N SER A 81 -12.45 7.42 -14.36
CA SER A 81 -11.50 7.09 -13.29
C SER A 81 -10.12 6.79 -13.88
N ALA A 82 -9.06 7.14 -13.16
CA ALA A 82 -7.69 6.99 -13.65
C ALA A 82 -7.20 5.53 -13.78
N GLY A 83 -8.07 4.54 -13.53
CA GLY A 83 -7.74 3.14 -13.35
C GLY A 83 -7.30 2.84 -11.91
N SER A 84 -6.73 1.65 -11.71
CA SER A 84 -6.14 1.25 -10.43
C SER A 84 -4.77 0.63 -10.68
N ILE A 85 -3.77 1.09 -9.94
CA ILE A 85 -2.44 0.50 -9.89
C ILE A 85 -2.60 -0.90 -9.24
N LEU A 86 -2.05 -1.91 -9.90
CA LEU A 86 -2.05 -3.29 -9.40
C LEU A 86 -0.73 -3.57 -8.68
N GLY A 87 -0.71 -4.62 -7.87
CA GLY A 87 0.52 -5.17 -7.30
C GLY A 87 1.41 -5.83 -8.36
N GLN A 88 2.72 -5.87 -8.11
CA GLN A 88 3.71 -6.55 -8.93
C GLN A 88 3.38 -8.04 -9.13
N SER A 89 2.87 -8.70 -8.09
CA SER A 89 2.41 -10.10 -8.13
C SER A 89 1.08 -10.30 -8.86
N SER A 90 0.40 -9.23 -9.30
CA SER A 90 -0.93 -9.32 -9.91
C SER A 90 -0.91 -10.05 -11.24
N THR A 91 -1.69 -11.13 -11.30
CA THR A 91 -1.96 -11.93 -12.49
C THR A 91 -3.34 -11.57 -13.08
N GLU A 92 -3.73 -12.25 -14.16
CA GLU A 92 -5.09 -12.12 -14.74
C GLU A 92 -6.15 -12.78 -13.85
N ALA A 93 -5.83 -13.95 -13.28
CA ALA A 93 -6.73 -14.72 -12.41
C ALA A 93 -6.82 -14.16 -10.98
N SER A 94 -5.72 -13.63 -10.43
CA SER A 94 -5.67 -13.06 -9.08
C SER A 94 -5.05 -11.66 -9.10
N LYS A 95 -5.85 -10.67 -8.73
CA LYS A 95 -5.46 -9.25 -8.70
C LYS A 95 -4.98 -8.87 -7.30
N THR A 96 -3.72 -8.46 -7.22
CA THR A 96 -3.15 -7.86 -6.01
C THR A 96 -3.07 -6.34 -6.16
N LEU A 97 -2.88 -5.63 -5.05
CA LEU A 97 -2.84 -4.17 -4.97
C LEU A 97 -1.58 -3.74 -4.22
N PRO A 98 -0.99 -2.57 -4.52
CA PRO A 98 0.16 -2.06 -3.77
C PRO A 98 -0.17 -2.02 -2.27
N ALA A 99 0.74 -2.54 -1.44
CA ALA A 99 0.49 -2.71 -0.01
C ALA A 99 1.71 -2.33 0.83
N ILE A 100 1.44 -1.79 2.01
CA ILE A 100 2.43 -1.42 3.01
C ILE A 100 2.07 -2.00 4.38
N GLU A 101 3.09 -2.21 5.20
CA GLU A 101 2.99 -2.57 6.61
C GLU A 101 3.78 -1.58 7.47
N VAL A 102 3.28 -1.31 8.68
CA VAL A 102 3.89 -0.38 9.65
C VAL A 102 3.84 -0.97 11.05
N THR A 103 4.92 -0.81 11.83
CA THR A 103 5.04 -1.38 13.18
C THR A 103 4.43 -0.52 14.31
N ILE A 104 3.92 0.68 14.00
CA ILE A 104 3.46 1.69 14.99
C ILE A 104 1.94 1.70 15.15
N PRO A 105 1.38 1.73 16.39
CA PRO A 105 -0.04 1.48 16.67
C PRO A 105 -1.04 2.48 16.04
N GLU A 106 -0.67 3.75 15.82
CA GLU A 106 -1.45 4.69 15.02
C GLU A 106 -0.52 5.61 14.23
N VAL A 107 -0.69 5.64 12.91
CA VAL A 107 0.22 6.31 11.97
C VAL A 107 -0.55 6.90 10.79
N THR A 108 -0.24 8.14 10.43
CA THR A 108 -0.71 8.77 9.19
C THR A 108 0.32 8.52 8.09
N VAL A 109 -0.08 7.82 7.03
CA VAL A 109 0.76 7.61 5.86
C VAL A 109 0.28 8.49 4.72
N THR A 110 1.18 9.30 4.18
CA THR A 110 0.97 10.12 2.98
C THR A 110 1.82 9.54 1.85
N ALA A 111 1.16 9.16 0.75
CA ALA A 111 1.80 8.77 -0.49
C ALA A 111 1.77 9.93 -1.51
N CYS A 112 2.88 10.14 -2.21
CA CYS A 112 3.00 11.13 -3.28
C CYS A 112 3.77 10.56 -4.48
N LEU A 113 3.72 11.23 -5.64
CA LEU A 113 4.54 10.86 -6.79
C LEU A 113 5.85 11.65 -6.80
N VAL A 114 6.96 10.96 -7.05
CA VAL A 114 8.30 11.53 -7.18
C VAL A 114 8.99 11.03 -8.44
N TRP A 115 10.08 11.70 -8.83
CA TRP A 115 10.88 11.31 -9.99
C TRP A 115 11.49 9.91 -9.77
N LYS A 116 11.77 9.20 -10.87
CA LYS A 116 12.43 7.89 -10.85
C LYS A 116 13.84 7.93 -10.26
N ASP A 117 14.58 9.01 -10.55
CA ASP A 117 16.01 9.14 -10.30
C ASP A 117 16.29 10.22 -9.25
N TRP A 118 17.45 10.12 -8.58
CA TRP A 118 17.89 11.08 -7.56
C TRP A 118 18.00 12.50 -8.17
N PRO A 119 17.54 13.57 -7.50
CA PRO A 119 17.18 13.65 -6.08
C PRO A 119 15.72 13.36 -5.73
N HIS A 120 14.97 12.61 -6.56
CA HIS A 120 13.58 12.20 -6.26
C HIS A 120 12.65 13.38 -5.91
N ARG A 121 12.76 14.49 -6.65
CA ARG A 121 11.85 15.64 -6.47
C ARG A 121 10.41 15.21 -6.73
N VAL A 122 9.45 15.98 -6.21
CA VAL A 122 8.02 15.79 -6.48
C VAL A 122 7.75 15.76 -7.99
N HIS A 123 6.95 14.80 -8.43
CA HIS A 123 6.52 14.70 -9.82
C HIS A 123 5.29 15.58 -10.07
N PRO A 124 5.18 16.29 -11.21
CA PRO A 124 3.98 17.08 -11.56
C PRO A 124 2.70 16.25 -11.83
N HIS A 125 2.75 14.91 -11.68
CA HIS A 125 1.59 14.04 -11.82
C HIS A 125 1.01 13.79 -10.42
N GLY A 126 -0.30 13.62 -10.30
CA GLY A 126 -0.98 13.38 -9.04
C GLY A 126 -1.40 11.92 -8.84
N LEU A 127 -1.42 11.46 -7.59
CA LEU A 127 -2.26 10.34 -7.17
C LEU A 127 -3.71 10.80 -7.11
N VAL A 128 -4.61 9.98 -7.65
CA VAL A 128 -6.06 10.16 -7.58
C VAL A 128 -6.73 8.85 -7.24
N GLY A 129 -7.88 8.90 -6.56
CA GLY A 129 -8.54 7.69 -6.09
C GLY A 129 -9.30 7.91 -4.79
N LYS A 130 -9.52 6.82 -4.07
CA LYS A 130 -10.02 6.87 -2.70
C LYS A 130 -8.96 7.54 -1.80
N ASP A 131 -9.41 8.33 -0.83
CA ASP A 131 -8.53 8.97 0.17
C ASP A 131 -7.40 9.83 -0.44
N CYS A 132 -7.62 10.35 -1.66
CA CYS A 132 -6.69 11.20 -2.40
C CYS A 132 -7.17 12.66 -2.46
N SER A 133 -6.26 13.62 -2.21
CA SER A 133 -6.51 15.06 -2.37
C SER A 133 -5.24 15.78 -2.85
N ASN A 134 -5.39 16.75 -3.76
CA ASN A 134 -4.27 17.54 -4.33
C ASN A 134 -3.07 16.72 -4.84
N GLY A 135 -3.32 15.53 -5.41
CA GLY A 135 -2.26 14.64 -5.92
C GLY A 135 -1.58 13.75 -4.88
N LEU A 136 -2.01 13.82 -3.62
CA LEU A 136 -1.52 13.01 -2.50
C LEU A 136 -2.59 12.01 -2.04
N CYS A 137 -2.21 10.80 -1.67
CA CYS A 137 -3.08 9.85 -0.98
C CYS A 137 -2.72 9.86 0.51
N GLN A 138 -3.68 10.08 1.41
CA GLN A 138 -3.42 10.13 2.85
C GLN A 138 -4.37 9.21 3.61
N VAL A 139 -3.80 8.27 4.36
CA VAL A 139 -4.54 7.25 5.12
C VAL A 139 -4.04 7.19 6.57
N VAL A 140 -4.97 7.01 7.51
CA VAL A 140 -4.64 6.75 8.92
C VAL A 140 -4.74 5.25 9.16
N LEU A 141 -3.63 4.63 9.54
CA LEU A 141 -3.51 3.20 9.80
C LEU A 141 -3.47 2.94 11.31
N ARG A 142 -4.12 1.84 11.72
CA ARG A 142 -4.07 1.30 13.08
C ARG A 142 -3.68 -0.17 13.04
N PRO A 143 -2.37 -0.49 13.01
CA PRO A 143 -1.88 -1.86 12.84
C PRO A 143 -2.44 -2.91 13.80
N GLN A 144 -2.90 -2.50 14.99
CA GLN A 144 -3.59 -3.36 15.96
C GLN A 144 -4.87 -4.01 15.41
N SER A 145 -5.55 -3.41 14.42
CA SER A 145 -6.71 -4.04 13.74
C SER A 145 -6.37 -4.62 12.37
N ASN A 146 -5.44 -3.99 11.63
CA ASN A 146 -4.87 -4.55 10.42
C ASN A 146 -3.47 -3.93 10.16
N PRO A 147 -2.37 -4.70 10.27
CA PRO A 147 -1.03 -4.19 10.03
C PRO A 147 -0.76 -3.88 8.55
N ARG A 148 -1.48 -4.54 7.62
CA ARG A 148 -1.26 -4.43 6.18
C ARG A 148 -2.33 -3.60 5.50
N HIS A 149 -1.95 -2.40 5.05
CA HIS A 149 -2.82 -1.55 4.25
C HIS A 149 -2.61 -1.83 2.75
N SER A 150 -3.70 -2.03 2.00
CA SER A 150 -3.67 -2.19 0.53
C SER A 150 -4.38 -1.02 -0.13
N PHE A 151 -3.68 -0.32 -1.02
CA PHE A 151 -4.19 0.87 -1.71
C PHE A 151 -5.13 0.48 -2.85
N SER A 152 -6.44 0.47 -2.57
CA SER A 152 -7.48 0.24 -3.58
C SER A 152 -7.89 1.52 -4.30
N ASN A 153 -8.29 1.39 -5.56
CA ASN A 153 -8.75 2.50 -6.41
C ASN A 153 -7.72 3.65 -6.59
N LEU A 154 -6.44 3.40 -6.35
CA LEU A 154 -5.35 4.36 -6.54
C LEU A 154 -4.91 4.40 -8.00
N GLY A 155 -4.99 5.55 -8.66
CA GLY A 155 -4.59 5.78 -10.05
C GLY A 155 -3.68 7.00 -10.21
N ILE A 156 -3.17 7.21 -11.43
CA ILE A 156 -2.21 8.28 -11.74
C ILE A 156 -2.83 9.25 -12.74
N GLN A 157 -2.99 10.50 -12.29
CA GLN A 157 -3.45 11.62 -13.10
C GLN A 157 -2.23 12.34 -13.69
N CYS A 158 -2.08 12.30 -15.02
CA CYS A 158 -1.00 12.99 -15.71
C CYS A 158 -1.41 14.40 -16.18
N VAL A 159 -0.48 15.34 -16.04
CA VAL A 159 -0.63 16.73 -16.51
C VAL A 159 0.05 16.94 -17.87
N LYS A 160 -0.31 17.99 -18.59
CA LYS A 160 0.37 18.34 -19.86
C LYS A 160 1.66 19.09 -19.57
N LYS A 161 2.61 19.10 -20.52
CA LYS A 161 3.91 19.78 -20.36
C LYS A 161 3.78 21.26 -19.95
N LYS A 162 2.77 21.97 -20.46
CA LYS A 162 2.44 23.36 -20.13
C LYS A 162 1.83 23.59 -18.74
N GLU A 163 1.45 22.53 -18.04
CA GLU A 163 0.81 22.56 -16.71
C GLU A 163 1.77 22.12 -15.60
N ILE A 164 3.02 21.74 -15.94
CA ILE A 164 4.04 21.22 -15.00
C ILE A 164 4.33 22.22 -13.86
N GLU A 165 4.57 23.49 -14.19
CA GLU A 165 4.94 24.52 -13.22
C GLU A 165 3.82 24.74 -12.18
N ALA A 166 2.59 24.95 -12.66
CA ALA A 166 1.41 25.10 -11.81
C ALA A 166 1.08 23.83 -10.99
N ALA A 167 1.38 22.63 -11.52
CA ALA A 167 1.17 21.38 -10.79
C ALA A 167 2.17 21.22 -9.63
N ILE A 168 3.42 21.66 -9.81
CA ILE A 168 4.44 21.67 -8.76
C ILE A 168 4.12 22.72 -7.69
N GLU A 169 3.73 23.93 -8.10
CA GLU A 169 3.36 25.02 -7.16
C GLU A 169 2.14 24.67 -6.29
N ARG A 170 1.18 23.91 -6.81
CA ARG A 170 0.01 23.43 -6.06
C ARG A 170 0.34 22.34 -5.02
N ASN A 171 1.48 21.66 -5.13
CA ASN A 171 1.79 20.52 -4.27
C ASN A 171 2.19 20.98 -2.85
N PRO A 172 1.52 20.52 -1.78
CA PRO A 172 1.72 21.05 -0.44
C PRO A 172 2.96 20.49 0.30
N ILE A 173 3.75 19.60 -0.33
CA ILE A 173 5.01 19.11 0.25
C ILE A 173 6.12 20.13 -0.07
N PRO A 174 6.77 20.74 0.94
CA PRO A 174 7.82 21.73 0.72
C PRO A 174 9.12 21.05 0.25
N TRP A 175 9.23 20.81 -1.06
CA TRP A 175 10.44 20.35 -1.71
C TRP A 175 11.12 21.51 -2.44
N GLU A 176 12.44 21.58 -2.38
CA GLU A 176 13.26 22.66 -2.94
C GLU A 176 12.89 23.01 -4.39
N HIS A 177 12.40 24.24 -4.58
CA HIS A 177 11.67 24.74 -5.75
C HIS A 177 12.49 24.98 -7.03
N GLN A 178 13.59 24.26 -7.26
CA GLN A 178 14.30 24.37 -8.54
C GLN A 178 13.41 23.81 -9.68
N PRO A 179 13.13 24.59 -10.74
CA PRO A 179 12.27 24.13 -11.83
C PRO A 179 12.92 22.92 -12.52
N PRO A 180 12.15 21.86 -12.87
CA PRO A 180 12.72 20.66 -13.48
C PRO A 180 13.35 20.98 -14.84
N PRO A 181 14.68 20.82 -15.04
CA PRO A 181 15.28 21.03 -16.35
C PRO A 181 14.82 19.98 -17.37
N CYS A 182 14.50 18.77 -16.90
CA CYS A 182 13.80 17.75 -17.69
C CYS A 182 13.14 16.74 -16.73
N VAL A 183 11.81 16.67 -16.68
CA VAL A 183 11.07 15.63 -15.95
C VAL A 183 10.54 14.58 -16.93
N ASP A 184 10.80 13.30 -16.63
CA ASP A 184 10.31 12.19 -17.47
C ASP A 184 8.84 11.89 -17.15
N MET A 185 7.96 12.50 -17.94
CA MET A 185 6.50 12.37 -17.81
C MET A 185 5.98 10.93 -18.00
N ASN A 186 6.82 9.97 -18.41
CA ASN A 186 6.46 8.58 -18.67
C ASN A 186 6.76 7.64 -17.48
N VAL A 187 7.41 8.12 -16.41
CA VAL A 187 7.77 7.27 -15.26
C VAL A 187 7.70 8.02 -13.93
N VAL A 188 7.16 7.36 -12.91
CA VAL A 188 7.07 7.88 -11.54
C VAL A 188 7.49 6.82 -10.52
N ARG A 189 7.91 7.23 -9.33
CA ARG A 189 7.89 6.37 -8.14
C ARG A 189 6.83 6.88 -7.16
N ILE A 190 6.25 6.01 -6.37
CA ILE A 190 5.44 6.40 -5.20
C ILE A 190 6.39 6.56 -4.02
N CYS A 191 6.37 7.71 -3.36
CA CYS A 191 7.05 7.94 -2.10
C CYS A 191 6.03 7.86 -0.97
N PHE A 192 6.22 6.94 -0.03
CA PHE A 192 5.43 6.82 1.19
C PHE A 192 6.17 7.51 2.34
N GLN A 193 5.52 8.50 2.94
CA GLN A 193 5.98 9.19 4.14
C GLN A 193 5.02 8.86 5.27
N ALA A 194 5.55 8.41 6.42
CA ALA A 194 4.74 8.13 7.60
C ALA A 194 5.04 9.13 8.71
N SER A 195 3.97 9.61 9.36
CA SER A 195 4.04 10.45 10.55
C SER A 195 3.17 9.86 11.67
N TYR A 196 3.69 9.88 12.89
CA TYR A 196 3.02 9.34 14.07
C TYR A 196 3.21 10.25 15.27
N ARG A 197 2.38 10.10 16.30
CA ARG A 197 2.53 10.82 17.57
C ARG A 197 3.34 9.96 18.54
N ASP A 198 4.42 10.50 19.10
CA ASP A 198 5.19 9.82 20.15
C ASP A 198 4.46 9.87 21.50
N PRO A 199 4.85 9.05 22.51
CA PRO A 199 4.21 9.06 23.83
C PRO A 199 4.28 10.41 24.56
N ALA A 200 5.18 11.31 24.16
CA ALA A 200 5.28 12.67 24.67
C ALA A 200 4.40 13.68 23.90
N GLY A 201 3.62 13.22 22.92
CA GLY A 201 2.65 14.01 22.15
C GLY A 201 3.20 14.67 20.88
N HIS A 202 4.51 14.56 20.60
CA HIS A 202 5.14 15.21 19.44
C HIS A 202 4.93 14.40 18.17
N THR A 203 4.77 15.11 17.04
CA THR A 203 4.77 14.46 15.72
C THR A 203 6.19 14.05 15.34
N ARG A 204 6.36 12.76 15.05
CA ARG A 204 7.59 12.18 14.51
C ARG A 204 7.36 11.73 13.07
N HIS A 205 8.40 11.78 12.27
CA HIS A 205 8.40 11.35 10.88
C HIS A 205 9.35 10.18 10.70
N MET A 206 8.92 9.20 9.92
CA MET A 206 9.73 8.06 9.49
C MET A 206 10.48 8.41 8.20
N GLY A 207 11.54 7.67 7.90
CA GLY A 207 12.24 7.83 6.61
C GLY A 207 11.30 7.59 5.43
N PRO A 208 11.41 8.35 4.32
CA PRO A 208 10.60 8.14 3.13
C PRO A 208 10.95 6.79 2.49
N VAL A 209 9.93 6.02 2.10
CA VAL A 209 10.10 4.74 1.43
C VAL A 209 9.62 4.85 -0.01
N LEU A 210 10.51 4.58 -0.96
CA LEU A 210 10.22 4.67 -2.40
C LEU A 210 9.79 3.33 -2.95
N SER A 211 8.74 3.33 -3.77
CA SER A 211 8.34 2.18 -4.57
C SER A 211 9.29 1.93 -5.74
N GLU A 212 9.17 0.75 -6.33
CA GLU A 212 9.64 0.51 -7.70
C GLU A 212 8.97 1.47 -8.71
N PRO A 213 9.64 1.78 -9.83
CA PRO A 213 9.15 2.76 -10.80
C PRO A 213 7.95 2.21 -11.59
N ILE A 214 6.95 3.07 -11.78
CA ILE A 214 5.74 2.80 -12.56
C ILE A 214 5.86 3.56 -13.88
N PHE A 215 5.71 2.84 -14.98
CA PHE A 215 5.86 3.32 -16.35
C PHE A 215 4.51 3.47 -17.05
N ASP A 216 4.31 4.57 -17.79
CA ASP A 216 3.09 4.77 -18.59
C ASP A 216 3.06 3.83 -19.80
N LYS A 217 2.07 2.94 -19.83
CA LYS A 217 1.78 2.06 -20.97
C LYS A 217 1.48 2.82 -22.26
N LYS A 218 1.04 4.09 -22.20
CA LYS A 218 0.75 4.89 -23.40
C LYS A 218 2.04 5.31 -24.15
N SER A 219 3.19 5.33 -23.47
CA SER A 219 4.46 5.74 -24.06
C SER A 219 5.20 4.58 -24.69
N THR A 220 5.63 4.73 -25.95
CA THR A 220 6.28 3.65 -26.72
C THR A 220 7.69 3.32 -26.27
N ASN A 221 8.30 4.19 -25.44
CA ASN A 221 9.59 3.94 -24.81
C ASN A 221 9.47 3.00 -23.61
N THR A 222 8.32 3.02 -22.93
CA THR A 222 8.15 2.43 -21.61
C THR A 222 6.97 1.46 -21.53
N SER A 223 6.26 1.26 -22.63
CA SER A 223 5.26 0.20 -22.79
C SER A 223 5.85 -1.19 -22.56
N GLU A 224 4.98 -2.12 -22.21
CA GLU A 224 5.28 -3.55 -22.17
C GLU A 224 5.44 -4.06 -23.62
N LEU A 225 6.51 -4.81 -23.90
CA LEU A 225 6.76 -5.35 -25.25
C LEU A 225 5.94 -6.63 -25.42
N ARG A 226 5.12 -6.68 -26.48
CA ARG A 226 4.26 -7.83 -26.79
C ARG A 226 4.33 -8.17 -28.27
N ILE A 227 4.68 -9.42 -28.57
CA ILE A 227 4.43 -10.02 -29.89
C ILE A 227 2.97 -10.50 -29.88
N CYS A 228 2.21 -10.08 -30.89
CA CYS A 228 0.80 -10.41 -31.05
C CYS A 228 0.60 -11.57 -32.03
N ARG A 229 1.44 -11.68 -33.06
CA ARG A 229 1.40 -12.77 -34.05
C ARG A 229 2.73 -12.90 -34.81
N MET A 230 3.09 -14.13 -35.18
CA MET A 230 4.11 -14.45 -36.19
C MET A 230 3.43 -15.11 -37.40
N ASN A 231 4.05 -15.03 -38.59
CA ASN A 231 3.53 -15.67 -39.81
C ASN A 231 3.95 -17.15 -39.97
N LYS A 232 4.99 -17.59 -39.26
CA LYS A 232 5.53 -18.96 -39.27
C LYS A 232 5.95 -19.34 -37.85
N GLU A 233 6.03 -20.63 -37.55
CA GLU A 233 6.40 -21.17 -36.23
C GLU A 233 7.60 -22.12 -36.29
N SER A 234 8.12 -22.39 -37.49
CA SER A 234 9.32 -23.18 -37.75
C SER A 234 9.96 -22.72 -39.06
N GLY A 235 11.23 -23.06 -39.25
CA GLY A 235 12.02 -22.77 -40.44
C GLY A 235 13.27 -23.66 -40.51
N PRO A 236 14.03 -23.66 -41.61
CA PRO A 236 15.22 -24.48 -41.77
C PRO A 236 16.37 -23.97 -40.89
N CYS A 237 17.17 -24.90 -40.35
CA CYS A 237 18.34 -24.58 -39.51
C CYS A 237 19.47 -23.79 -40.22
N THR A 238 19.38 -23.61 -41.53
CA THR A 238 20.27 -22.76 -42.34
C THR A 238 19.97 -21.27 -42.21
N GLY A 239 18.81 -20.89 -41.65
CA GLY A 239 18.34 -19.51 -41.59
C GLY A 239 18.04 -18.92 -42.97
N GLY A 240 18.00 -17.57 -43.04
CA GLY A 240 17.72 -16.82 -44.28
C GLY A 240 16.24 -16.67 -44.64
N GLU A 241 15.32 -17.16 -43.81
CA GLU A 241 13.89 -17.11 -44.07
C GLU A 241 13.24 -15.81 -43.56
N GLU A 242 12.39 -15.18 -44.39
CA GLU A 242 11.63 -13.99 -43.98
C GLU A 242 10.50 -14.33 -43.00
N LEU A 243 10.49 -13.60 -41.88
CA LEU A 243 9.48 -13.65 -40.82
C LEU A 243 8.83 -12.27 -40.64
N TYR A 244 7.50 -12.29 -40.52
CA TYR A 244 6.68 -11.10 -40.30
C TYR A 244 6.11 -11.16 -38.88
N LEU A 245 6.56 -10.23 -38.03
CA LEU A 245 6.13 -10.10 -36.64
C LEU A 245 5.16 -8.94 -36.48
N LEU A 246 3.95 -9.23 -36.02
CA LEU A 246 3.01 -8.21 -35.55
C LEU A 246 3.18 -8.06 -34.04
N CYS A 247 3.45 -6.84 -33.58
CA CYS A 247 3.70 -6.50 -32.19
C CYS A 247 2.99 -5.19 -31.80
N ASP A 248 2.90 -4.94 -30.49
CA ASP A 248 2.51 -3.63 -29.96
C ASP A 248 3.53 -2.55 -30.40
N LYS A 249 3.15 -1.27 -30.32
CA LYS A 249 3.91 -0.15 -30.92
C LYS A 249 5.30 0.04 -30.30
N VAL A 250 6.32 -0.47 -30.99
CA VAL A 250 7.75 -0.30 -30.66
C VAL A 250 8.38 0.93 -31.34
N GLN A 251 9.55 1.35 -30.87
CA GLN A 251 10.43 2.29 -31.59
C GLN A 251 11.49 1.54 -32.40
N LYS A 252 11.69 1.95 -33.65
CA LYS A 252 12.84 1.50 -34.45
C LYS A 252 14.08 2.29 -33.99
N GLY A 253 15.08 1.61 -33.45
CA GLY A 253 16.34 2.24 -33.05
C GLY A 253 17.05 2.90 -34.24
N THR A 254 17.76 3.99 -33.97
CA THR A 254 18.56 4.73 -34.97
C THR A 254 19.94 4.11 -35.23
N GLY A 255 20.29 3.03 -34.54
CA GLY A 255 21.48 2.22 -34.83
C GLY A 255 21.25 1.28 -36.02
N ASN A 256 22.25 1.13 -36.88
CA ASN A 256 22.17 0.34 -38.12
C ASN A 256 22.23 -1.19 -37.92
N THR A 257 21.75 -1.68 -36.77
CA THR A 257 21.70 -3.10 -36.41
C THR A 257 20.34 -3.67 -36.79
N GLY A 258 20.29 -4.43 -37.89
CA GLY A 258 19.19 -5.38 -38.09
C GLY A 258 19.14 -6.35 -36.92
N ILE A 259 17.94 -6.74 -36.49
CA ILE A 259 17.78 -7.75 -35.43
C ILE A 259 18.09 -9.10 -36.05
N THR A 260 19.34 -9.54 -35.95
CA THR A 260 19.72 -10.93 -36.26
C THR A 260 19.24 -11.83 -35.13
N LEU A 261 18.09 -12.48 -35.33
CA LEU A 261 17.76 -13.68 -34.60
C LEU A 261 18.60 -14.81 -35.19
N GLY A 262 19.44 -15.44 -34.37
CA GLY A 262 20.30 -16.57 -34.74
C GLY A 262 19.64 -17.92 -34.46
#